data_AF-A0A6P0VBH5-F1
#
_entry.id   AF-A0A6P0VBH5-F1
#
_cell.length_a   1.000
_cell.length_b   1.000
_cell.length_c   1.000
_cell.angle_alpha   90.00
_cell.angle_beta   90.00
_cell.angle_gamma   90.00
#
_symmetry.space_group_name_H-M   'P 1'
#
loop_
_entity.id
_entity.type
_entity.pdbx_description
1 polymer ?
#
loop_
_entity_poly.entity_id
_entity_poly.type
_entity_poly.pdbx_seq_one_letter_code
_entity_poly.pdbx_strand_id
1 'polypeptide(L)' 'MFNTFNMGIGFVLLVPPEQAQQIRHWFDAEGITAYVIGRVIEGNGSILGIPQESIS' A
#
# COMPACT_ATOMS: atom_id res chain seq x y z
N MET A 1 7.45 -6.60 13.32
CA MET A 1 5.96 -6.66 13.10
C MET A 1 5.56 -6.62 11.63
N PHE A 2 6.09 -5.69 10.81
CA PHE A 2 5.72 -5.53 9.39
C PHE A 2 5.97 -6.75 8.49
N ASN A 3 6.87 -7.67 8.90
CA ASN A 3 7.14 -8.92 8.18
C ASN A 3 6.19 -10.07 8.56
N THR A 4 5.35 -9.89 9.58
CA THR A 4 4.55 -10.97 10.20
C THR A 4 3.07 -10.64 10.29
N PHE A 5 2.73 -9.37 10.50
CA PHE A 5 1.35 -8.89 10.57
C PHE A 5 1.09 -7.85 9.49
N ASN A 6 -0.12 -7.87 8.96
CA ASN A 6 -0.56 -6.99 7.87
C ASN A 6 -0.81 -5.53 8.30
N MET A 7 -0.75 -5.23 9.60
CA MET A 7 -0.94 -3.89 10.18
C MET A 7 -2.26 -3.22 9.75
N GLY A 8 -3.32 -4.02 9.54
CA GLY A 8 -4.65 -3.54 9.12
C GLY A 8 -4.85 -3.41 7.61
N ILE A 9 -3.85 -3.73 6.79
CA ILE A 9 -3.94 -3.70 5.32
C ILE A 9 -3.95 -5.14 4.78
N GLY A 10 -5.14 -5.67 4.51
CA GLY A 10 -5.29 -7.05 4.02
C GLY A 10 -4.98 -7.24 2.54
N PHE A 11 -5.05 -6.16 1.75
CA PHE A 11 -4.90 -6.22 0.30
C PHE A 11 -4.32 -4.91 -0.26
N VAL A 12 -3.50 -5.01 -1.32
CA VAL A 12 -2.86 -3.87 -1.97
C VAL A 12 -3.05 -3.99 -3.49
N LEU A 13 -3.45 -2.87 -4.10
CA LEU A 13 -3.60 -2.75 -5.55
C LEU A 13 -2.56 -1.78 -6.10
N LEU A 14 -1.89 -2.20 -7.18
CA LEU A 14 -1.05 -1.31 -7.99
C LEU A 14 -1.90 -0.79 -9.14
N VAL A 15 -2.02 0.53 -9.23
CA VAL A 15 -2.87 1.19 -10.22
C VAL A 15 -2.11 2.40 -10.79
N PRO A 16 -2.43 2.82 -12.03
CA PRO A 16 -1.96 4.09 -12.54
C PRO A 16 -2.43 5.24 -11.62
N PRO A 17 -1.57 6.24 -11.32
CA PRO A 17 -1.87 7.28 -10.34
C PRO A 17 -3.12 8.10 -10.69
N GLU A 18 -3.40 8.30 -11.97
CA GLU A 18 -4.58 9.00 -12.47
C GLU A 18 -5.90 8.25 -12.18
N GLN A 19 -5.85 6.94 -11.90
CA GLN A 19 -7.02 6.12 -11.59
C GLN A 19 -7.25 5.94 -10.09
N ALA A 20 -6.29 6.34 -9.24
CA ALA A 20 -6.31 6.05 -7.81
C ALA A 20 -7.58 6.58 -7.12
N GLN A 21 -8.02 7.80 -7.45
CA GLN A 21 -9.22 8.39 -6.85
C GLN A 21 -10.51 7.70 -7.32
N GLN A 22 -10.60 7.37 -8.62
CA GLN A 22 -11.76 6.68 -9.18
C GLN A 22 -11.93 5.30 -8.53
N ILE A 23 -10.84 4.54 -8.43
CA ILE A 23 -10.84 3.20 -7.83
C ILE A 23 -11.20 3.28 -6.34
N ARG A 24 -10.69 4.29 -5.62
CA ARG A 24 -11.08 4.52 -4.22
C ARG A 24 -12.58 4.75 -4.08
N HIS A 25 -13.18 5.60 -4.93
CA HIS A 25 -14.63 5.84 -4.89
C HIS A 25 -15.44 4.60 -5.24
N TRP A 26 -14.96 3.77 -6.17
CA TRP A 26 -15.60 2.50 -6.49
C TRP A 26 -15.62 1.58 -5.28
N PHE A 27 -14.49 1.41 -4.58
CA PHE A 27 -14.44 0.61 -3.35
C PHE A 27 -15.36 1.16 -2.24
N ASP A 28 -15.39 2.48 -2.06
CA ASP A 28 -16.26 3.12 -1.07
C ASP A 28 -17.75 2.86 -1.37
N ALA A 29 -18.15 2.88 -2.65
CA ALA A 29 -19.50 2.53 -3.08
C ALA A 29 -19.86 1.06 -2.80
N GLU A 30 -18.88 0.16 -2.87
CA GLU A 30 -19.01 -1.26 -2.49
C GLU A 30 -18.89 -1.50 -0.97
N GLY A 31 -18.77 -0.45 -0.17
CA GLY A 31 -18.64 -0.55 1.29
C GLY A 31 -17.25 -1.03 1.76
N ILE A 32 -16.24 -0.97 0.88
CA ILE A 32 -14.86 -1.37 1.16
C ILE A 32 -14.02 -0.13 1.38
N THR A 33 -13.46 0.02 2.58
CA THR A 33 -12.58 1.13 2.88
C THR A 33 -11.22 0.98 2.18
N ALA A 34 -10.89 1.90 1.28
CA ALA A 34 -9.62 1.92 0.55
C ALA A 34 -8.86 3.24 0.73
N TYR A 35 -7.53 3.17 0.83
CA TYR A 35 -6.64 4.31 1.01
C TYR A 35 -5.46 4.26 0.04
N VAL A 36 -4.99 5.43 -0.39
CA VAL A 36 -3.71 5.56 -1.08
C VAL A 36 -2.61 5.52 -0.01
N ILE A 37 -1.90 4.40 0.08
CA ILE A 37 -0.90 4.14 1.13
C ILE A 37 0.55 4.31 0.67
N GLY A 38 0.79 4.55 -0.62
CA GLY A 38 2.13 4.70 -1.16
C GLY A 38 2.17 4.91 -2.67
N ARG A 39 3.38 4.92 -3.22
CA ARG A 39 3.67 5.01 -4.65
C ARG A 39 4.81 4.07 -5.02
N VAL A 40 4.75 3.50 -6.22
CA VAL A 40 5.90 2.81 -6.80
C VAL A 40 6.89 3.86 -7.32
N ILE A 41 8.17 3.62 -7.08
CA ILE A 41 9.28 4.40 -7.62
C ILE A 41 10.27 3.44 -8.27
N GLU A 42 11.09 3.95 -9.18
CA GLU A 42 12.24 3.18 -9.66
C GLU A 42 13.14 2.81 -8.47
N GLY A 43 13.49 1.54 -8.39
CA GLY A 43 14.24 1.02 -7.26
C GLY A 43 14.82 -0.35 -7.59
N ASN A 44 15.57 -0.90 -6.64
CA ASN A 44 16.23 -2.20 -6.75
C ASN A 44 15.41 -3.34 -6.12
N GLY A 45 14.09 -3.18 -6.01
CA GLY A 45 13.20 -4.16 -5.36
C GLY A 45 13.15 -4.05 -3.83
N SER A 46 13.56 -2.92 -3.26
CA SER A 46 13.46 -2.64 -1.82
C SER A 46 12.25 -1.78 -1.48
N ILE A 47 11.80 -1.87 -0.21
CA ILE A 47 10.75 -1.01 0.36
C ILE A 47 11.41 0.10 1.18
N LEU A 48 11.08 1.35 0.88
CA LEU A 48 11.55 2.52 1.63
C LEU A 48 10.52 2.95 2.68
N GLY A 49 10.98 3.60 3.75
CA GLY A 49 10.11 4.20 4.76
C GLY A 49 9.61 3.24 5.85
N ILE A 50 10.04 1.97 5.83
CA ILE A 50 9.85 1.03 6.93
C ILE A 50 11.16 0.94 7.72
N PRO A 51 11.15 1.06 9.07
CA PRO A 51 12.33 0.83 9.89
C PRO A 51 12.88 -0.58 9.60
N GLN A 52 14.11 -0.65 9.10
CA GLN A 52 14.82 -1.92 8.97
C GLN A 52 15.22 -2.35 10.38
N GLU A 53 14.80 -3.54 10.81
CA GLU A 53 15.33 -4.11 12.05
C GLU A 53 16.84 -4.30 11.86
N SER A 54 17.65 -3.56 12.63
CA SER A 54 19.09 -3.76 12.68
C SER A 54 19.33 -5.14 13.30
N ILE A 55 19.58 -6.14 12.46
CA ILE A 55 20.04 -7.44 12.93
C ILE A 55 21.44 -7.21 13.50
N SER A 56 21.52 -7.11 14.83
CA SER A 56 22.75 -7.18 15.61
C SER A 56 23.23 -8.62 15.72
#